data_AF-A0A3D6C2W7-F1
#
_entry.id   AF-A0A3D6C2W7-F1
#
_cell.length_a   1.000
_cell.length_b   1.000
_cell.length_c   1.000
_cell.angle_alpha   90.00
_cell.angle_beta   90.00
_cell.angle_gamma   90.00
#
_symmetry.space_group_name_H-M   'P 1'
#
loop_
_entity.id
_entity.type
_entity.pdbx_description
1 polymer ?
#
loop_
_entity_poly.entity_id
_entity_poly.type
_entity_poly.pdbx_seq_one_letter_code
_entity_poly.pdbx_strand_id
1 'polypeptide(L)'
;MASLNVKCVYQDTTDKEAGMRFTIGSKGEEVKSVQEILKQLGYGPGPIDGWFGEKTEKAVVQFQEENDLYADGIVGPTTWKGLHQAVKIHMDEQMPLLTGNAAPPDLMPWVRVPSDKYRDGYDRFFLREDAAKAYLQVRERVVEAGGILTSSGARRSLNARVSASRSATSFHYTGMALDLFVGSGMENRTRDPFVVTPDGDRYWRVYVRAPGGDAMEIDAVTYGSRKTGRTVSDHFLDLTALFRSAGFKRIRARKSFFTGGTWLGAEWWHFQYEKPLEKGVSTFGDQLLKVYSENEIRDTPPWKYRDRVFGINWF
;
A
#
# COMPACT_ATOMS: atom_id res chain seq x y z
N MET A 1 -29.08 -8.19 -0.67
CA MET A 1 -29.17 -7.67 -2.04
C MET A 1 -27.99 -8.23 -2.83
N ALA A 2 -28.30 -9.08 -3.81
CA ALA A 2 -27.44 -9.77 -4.76
C ALA A 2 -26.18 -10.48 -4.22
N SER A 3 -26.35 -11.73 -3.79
CA SER A 3 -25.26 -12.70 -3.62
C SER A 3 -24.74 -13.12 -5.00
N LEU A 4 -23.56 -12.64 -5.41
CA LEU A 4 -22.91 -13.14 -6.62
C LEU A 4 -22.46 -14.59 -6.41
N ASN A 5 -22.70 -15.42 -7.43
CA ASN A 5 -22.56 -16.86 -7.40
C ASN A 5 -21.07 -17.25 -7.27
N VAL A 6 -20.66 -17.70 -6.08
CA VAL A 6 -19.29 -18.09 -5.66
C VAL A 6 -18.73 -19.31 -6.43
N LYS A 7 -19.47 -19.87 -7.40
CA LYS A 7 -19.12 -21.11 -8.10
C LYS A 7 -18.10 -20.99 -9.24
N CYS A 8 -17.73 -19.79 -9.70
CA CYS A 8 -16.82 -19.66 -10.84
C CYS A 8 -15.32 -19.52 -10.48
N VAL A 9 -14.97 -19.34 -9.19
CA VAL A 9 -13.60 -19.02 -8.76
C VAL A 9 -12.79 -20.27 -8.35
N TYR A 10 -13.42 -21.44 -8.29
CA TYR A 10 -12.81 -22.69 -7.82
C TYR A 10 -13.09 -23.85 -8.79
N GLN A 11 -12.51 -23.79 -9.99
CA GLN A 11 -12.24 -25.00 -10.74
C GLN A 11 -10.74 -25.07 -10.97
N ASP A 12 -10.12 -26.19 -10.58
CA ASP A 12 -8.77 -26.56 -11.03
C ASP A 12 -8.73 -26.45 -12.56
N THR A 13 -7.97 -25.51 -13.11
CA THR A 13 -7.88 -25.29 -14.56
C THR A 13 -6.53 -25.75 -15.08
N THR A 14 -6.42 -27.04 -15.37
CA THR A 14 -5.50 -27.54 -16.40
C THR A 14 -6.20 -27.44 -17.76
N ASP A 15 -5.45 -26.98 -18.77
CA ASP A 15 -5.73 -27.02 -20.22
C ASP A 15 -6.53 -25.89 -20.90
N LYS A 16 -7.32 -25.05 -20.21
CA LYS A 16 -8.06 -23.94 -20.86
C LYS A 16 -7.24 -22.64 -21.07
N GLU A 17 -6.12 -22.49 -20.36
CA GLU A 17 -5.38 -21.22 -20.30
C GLU A 17 -4.49 -20.95 -21.53
N ALA A 18 -4.11 -21.97 -22.30
CA ALA A 18 -3.19 -21.80 -23.44
C ALA A 18 -3.73 -20.92 -24.58
N GLY A 19 -5.03 -20.63 -24.63
CA GLY A 19 -5.68 -19.81 -25.66
C GLY A 19 -6.23 -18.45 -25.20
N MET A 20 -6.14 -18.10 -23.91
CA MET A 20 -6.73 -16.86 -23.38
C MET A 20 -5.76 -15.68 -23.52
N ARG A 21 -6.02 -14.81 -24.50
CA ARG A 21 -5.30 -13.55 -24.74
C ARG A 21 -6.31 -12.44 -25.01
N PHE A 22 -6.47 -11.52 -24.05
CA PHE A 22 -7.33 -10.33 -24.22
C PHE A 22 -6.50 -9.08 -24.46
N THR A 23 -6.88 -8.30 -25.46
CA THR A 23 -6.23 -7.07 -25.89
C THR A 23 -7.28 -6.03 -26.24
N ILE A 24 -6.87 -4.81 -26.63
CA ILE A 24 -7.80 -3.83 -27.21
C ILE A 24 -8.67 -4.48 -28.29
N GLY A 25 -9.98 -4.26 -28.19
CA GLY A 25 -10.99 -4.78 -29.11
C GLY A 25 -11.59 -6.12 -28.70
N SER A 26 -10.98 -6.88 -27.78
CA SER A 26 -11.57 -8.10 -27.22
C SER A 26 -12.92 -7.81 -26.55
N LYS A 27 -13.84 -8.78 -26.64
CA LYS A 27 -15.20 -8.69 -26.06
C LYS A 27 -15.61 -10.00 -25.40
N GLY A 28 -16.44 -9.93 -24.37
CA GLY A 28 -17.08 -11.10 -23.75
C GLY A 28 -17.10 -11.08 -22.23
N GLU A 29 -17.67 -12.13 -21.65
CA GLU A 29 -17.80 -12.28 -20.19
C GLU A 29 -16.42 -12.44 -19.51
N GLU A 30 -15.42 -12.97 -20.20
CA GLU A 30 -14.07 -13.06 -19.68
C GLU A 30 -13.40 -11.69 -19.58
N VAL A 31 -13.61 -10.80 -20.56
CA VAL A 31 -13.16 -9.40 -20.48
C VAL A 31 -13.86 -8.68 -19.34
N LYS A 32 -15.15 -8.95 -19.15
CA LYS A 32 -15.92 -8.39 -18.03
C LYS A 32 -15.35 -8.85 -16.69
N SER A 33 -14.97 -10.12 -16.57
CA SER A 33 -14.31 -10.67 -15.39
C SER A 33 -12.96 -9.97 -15.11
N VAL A 34 -12.15 -9.67 -16.13
CA VAL A 34 -10.93 -8.86 -15.98
C VAL A 34 -11.24 -7.48 -15.43
N GLN A 35 -12.23 -6.79 -16.00
CA GLN A 35 -12.63 -5.45 -15.57
C GLN A 35 -13.15 -5.47 -14.12
N GLU A 36 -13.92 -6.48 -13.73
CA GLU A 36 -14.38 -6.68 -12.35
C GLU A 36 -13.21 -6.87 -11.39
N ILE A 37 -12.27 -7.77 -11.73
CA ILE A 37 -11.10 -8.05 -10.91
C ILE A 37 -10.20 -6.82 -10.78
N LEU A 38 -9.85 -6.17 -11.89
CA LEU A 38 -9.04 -4.96 -11.89
C LEU A 38 -9.68 -3.87 -11.04
N LYS A 39 -10.99 -3.67 -11.17
CA LYS A 39 -11.73 -2.69 -10.34
C LYS A 39 -11.72 -3.07 -8.87
N GLN A 40 -11.92 -4.36 -8.56
CA GLN A 40 -11.86 -4.87 -7.19
C GLN A 40 -10.48 -4.61 -6.57
N LEU A 41 -9.41 -4.79 -7.36
CA LEU A 41 -8.04 -4.54 -6.95
C LEU A 41 -7.65 -3.05 -6.92
N GLY A 42 -8.59 -2.14 -7.20
CA GLY A 42 -8.37 -0.70 -7.13
C GLY A 42 -7.85 -0.05 -8.41
N TYR A 43 -7.74 -0.80 -9.51
CA TYR A 43 -7.42 -0.23 -10.83
C TYR A 43 -8.67 0.37 -11.47
N GLY A 44 -8.49 1.29 -12.43
CA GLY A 44 -9.57 1.97 -13.13
C GLY A 44 -9.82 1.47 -14.56
N PRO A 45 -10.39 0.26 -14.78
CA PRO A 45 -10.52 -0.32 -16.12
C PRO A 45 -11.62 0.34 -16.98
N GLY A 46 -12.36 1.31 -16.44
CA GLY A 46 -13.53 1.89 -17.07
C GLY A 46 -14.82 1.15 -16.71
N PRO A 47 -15.88 1.24 -17.54
CA PRO A 47 -17.10 0.47 -17.36
C PRO A 47 -16.82 -1.04 -17.39
N ILE A 48 -17.65 -1.80 -16.66
CA ILE A 48 -17.63 -3.27 -16.66
C ILE A 48 -18.63 -3.74 -17.71
N ASP A 49 -18.28 -3.53 -18.96
CA ASP A 49 -19.15 -3.75 -20.12
C ASP A 49 -18.73 -4.95 -20.97
N GLY A 50 -17.63 -5.62 -20.58
CA GLY A 50 -17.07 -6.72 -21.34
C GLY A 50 -16.41 -6.27 -22.64
N TRP A 51 -16.10 -4.98 -22.82
CA TRP A 51 -15.32 -4.45 -23.94
C TRP A 51 -13.94 -3.97 -23.51
N PHE A 52 -12.90 -4.59 -24.05
CA PHE A 52 -11.53 -4.27 -23.72
C PHE A 52 -11.11 -3.01 -24.50
N GLY A 53 -11.39 -1.83 -23.92
CA GLY A 53 -11.00 -0.53 -24.45
C GLY A 53 -9.70 0.01 -23.84
N GLU A 54 -9.29 1.21 -24.25
CA GLU A 54 -8.05 1.85 -23.78
C GLU A 54 -7.95 2.00 -22.25
N LYS A 55 -9.08 2.18 -21.55
CA LYS A 55 -9.10 2.25 -20.08
C LYS A 55 -8.78 0.90 -19.45
N THR A 56 -9.30 -0.19 -20.02
CA THR A 56 -9.02 -1.55 -19.56
C THR A 56 -7.56 -1.91 -19.82
N GLU A 57 -7.04 -1.57 -21.00
CA GLU A 57 -5.62 -1.76 -21.32
C GLU A 57 -4.71 -1.02 -20.32
N LYS A 58 -4.96 0.28 -20.08
CA LYS A 58 -4.19 1.06 -19.09
C LYS A 58 -4.23 0.45 -17.70
N ALA A 59 -5.39 -0.03 -17.25
CA ALA A 59 -5.53 -0.72 -15.97
C ALA A 59 -4.75 -2.05 -15.94
N VAL A 60 -4.71 -2.80 -17.06
CA VAL A 60 -3.90 -4.02 -17.19
C VAL A 60 -2.41 -3.70 -17.15
N VAL A 61 -1.95 -2.67 -17.86
CA VAL A 61 -0.56 -2.22 -17.81
C VAL A 61 -0.18 -1.87 -16.37
N GLN A 62 -0.98 -1.06 -15.69
CA GLN A 62 -0.76 -0.70 -14.28
C GLN A 62 -0.69 -1.94 -13.39
N PHE A 63 -1.65 -2.85 -13.54
CA PHE A 63 -1.65 -4.12 -12.82
C PHE A 63 -0.38 -4.94 -13.08
N GLN A 64 0.05 -5.05 -14.34
CA GLN A 64 1.25 -5.79 -14.73
C GLN A 64 2.51 -5.15 -14.14
N GLU A 65 2.65 -3.82 -14.23
CA GLU A 65 3.77 -3.07 -13.63
C GLU A 65 3.83 -3.28 -12.11
N GLU A 66 2.69 -3.20 -11.43
CA GLU A 66 2.61 -3.36 -9.99
C GLU A 66 2.76 -4.80 -9.51
N ASN A 67 2.58 -5.79 -10.40
CA ASN A 67 2.67 -7.21 -10.07
C ASN A 67 3.90 -7.89 -10.71
N ASP A 68 4.88 -7.09 -11.14
CA ASP A 68 6.16 -7.57 -11.71
C ASP A 68 5.95 -8.52 -12.91
N LEU A 69 4.98 -8.21 -13.75
CA LEU A 69 4.68 -8.87 -15.01
C LEU A 69 5.21 -8.05 -16.18
N TYR A 70 5.32 -8.67 -17.37
CA TYR A 70 5.61 -7.93 -18.59
C TYR A 70 4.41 -7.02 -18.92
N ALA A 71 4.63 -5.71 -18.85
CA ALA A 71 3.58 -4.69 -18.95
C ALA A 71 3.25 -4.35 -20.41
N ASP A 72 2.68 -5.31 -21.13
CA ASP A 72 2.28 -5.16 -22.53
C ASP A 72 0.82 -4.75 -22.73
N GLY A 73 0.05 -4.62 -21.64
CA GLY A 73 -1.39 -4.32 -21.69
C GLY A 73 -2.23 -5.52 -22.11
N ILE A 74 -1.64 -6.70 -22.17
CA ILE A 74 -2.27 -7.92 -22.68
C ILE A 74 -2.54 -8.89 -21.55
N VAL A 75 -3.80 -9.31 -21.45
CA VAL A 75 -4.18 -10.32 -20.49
C VAL A 75 -3.97 -11.70 -21.10
N GLY A 76 -2.73 -12.18 -21.04
CA GLY A 76 -2.37 -13.58 -21.30
C GLY A 76 -2.43 -14.45 -20.03
N PRO A 77 -2.01 -15.73 -20.11
CA PRO A 77 -2.09 -16.68 -18.99
C PRO A 77 -1.38 -16.19 -17.72
N THR A 78 -0.21 -15.58 -17.87
CA THR A 78 0.57 -15.03 -16.76
C THR A 78 -0.16 -13.86 -16.07
N THR A 79 -0.76 -12.96 -16.86
CA THR A 79 -1.57 -11.84 -16.34
C THR A 79 -2.83 -12.35 -15.65
N TRP A 80 -3.49 -13.36 -16.22
CA TRP A 80 -4.67 -14.00 -15.64
C TRP A 80 -4.36 -14.61 -14.27
N LYS A 81 -3.30 -15.41 -14.19
CA LYS A 81 -2.83 -15.99 -12.92
C LYS A 81 -2.47 -14.91 -11.90
N GLY A 82 -1.84 -13.82 -12.33
CA GLY A 82 -1.56 -12.66 -11.50
C GLY A 82 -2.83 -12.06 -10.91
N LEU A 83 -3.85 -11.81 -11.74
CA LEU A 83 -5.12 -11.22 -11.32
C LEU A 83 -5.80 -12.07 -10.25
N HIS A 84 -5.89 -13.39 -10.47
CA HIS A 84 -6.46 -14.32 -9.48
C HIS A 84 -5.69 -14.34 -8.17
N GLN A 85 -4.36 -14.33 -8.22
CA GLN A 85 -3.53 -14.29 -7.04
C GLN A 85 -3.70 -12.97 -6.26
N ALA A 86 -3.81 -11.84 -6.97
CA ALA A 86 -4.04 -10.54 -6.37
C ALA A 86 -5.45 -10.47 -5.73
N VAL A 87 -6.47 -11.05 -6.34
CA VAL A 87 -7.82 -11.15 -5.73
C VAL A 87 -7.78 -12.01 -4.48
N LYS A 88 -7.07 -13.13 -4.50
CA LYS A 88 -6.89 -13.98 -3.33
C LYS A 88 -6.24 -13.20 -2.17
N ILE A 89 -5.20 -12.44 -2.46
CA ILE A 89 -4.52 -11.57 -1.48
C ILE A 89 -5.48 -10.50 -0.95
N HIS A 90 -6.21 -9.83 -1.84
CA HIS A 90 -7.18 -8.80 -1.48
C HIS A 90 -8.35 -9.37 -0.66
N MET A 91 -8.77 -10.60 -0.94
CA MET A 91 -9.79 -11.32 -0.18
C MET A 91 -9.27 -11.80 1.18
N ASP A 92 -8.00 -12.22 1.27
CA ASP A 92 -7.33 -12.52 2.55
C ASP A 92 -7.23 -11.26 3.43
N GLU A 93 -7.05 -10.08 2.83
CA GLU A 93 -7.11 -8.78 3.51
C GLU A 93 -8.54 -8.36 3.90
N GLN A 94 -9.57 -8.93 3.27
CA GLN A 94 -10.98 -8.71 3.59
C GLN A 94 -11.60 -9.78 4.49
N MET A 95 -10.88 -10.87 4.79
CA MET A 95 -11.40 -11.94 5.64
C MET A 95 -11.82 -11.40 7.01
N PRO A 96 -13.01 -11.77 7.52
CA PRO A 96 -13.27 -11.72 8.95
C PRO A 96 -12.23 -12.61 9.64
N LEU A 97 -11.76 -12.20 10.82
CA LEU A 97 -10.96 -13.05 11.70
C LEU A 97 -11.59 -14.45 11.72
N LEU A 98 -10.81 -15.50 11.44
CA LEU A 98 -11.22 -16.86 11.76
C LEU A 98 -11.42 -16.90 13.29
N THR A 99 -12.65 -16.68 13.75
CA THR A 99 -13.06 -17.06 15.09
C THR A 99 -13.19 -18.57 15.08
N GLY A 100 -12.05 -19.25 15.24
CA GLY A 100 -11.98 -20.70 15.09
C GLY A 100 -10.68 -21.31 15.59
N ASN A 101 -10.09 -20.69 16.61
CA ASN A 101 -9.19 -21.20 17.64
C ASN A 101 -8.60 -19.95 18.27
N ALA A 102 -8.66 -19.83 19.60
CA ALA A 102 -8.08 -18.70 20.31
C ALA A 102 -6.66 -18.47 19.77
N ALA A 103 -6.38 -17.25 19.27
CA ALA A 103 -5.01 -16.85 19.01
C ALA A 103 -4.19 -17.22 20.26
N PRO A 104 -2.98 -17.80 20.12
CA PRO A 104 -2.11 -17.98 21.27
C PRO A 104 -2.10 -16.69 22.10
N PRO A 105 -2.15 -16.78 23.45
CA PRO A 105 -2.38 -15.62 24.33
C PRO A 105 -1.37 -14.47 24.14
N ASP A 106 -0.29 -14.70 23.41
CA ASP A 106 0.82 -13.76 23.20
C ASP A 106 0.80 -13.03 21.84
N LEU A 107 -0.17 -13.29 20.94
CA LEU A 107 -0.27 -12.57 19.67
C LEU A 107 -1.00 -11.24 19.82
N MET A 108 -0.41 -10.18 19.27
CA MET A 108 -1.08 -8.90 19.09
C MET A 108 -2.11 -9.00 17.95
N PRO A 109 -3.36 -8.54 18.16
CA PRO A 109 -4.37 -8.59 17.12
C PRO A 109 -4.07 -7.62 15.97
N TRP A 110 -4.53 -8.00 14.78
CA TRP A 110 -4.70 -7.08 13.66
C TRP A 110 -5.91 -6.19 13.90
N VAL A 111 -5.67 -4.89 14.08
CA VAL A 111 -6.71 -3.90 14.32
C VAL A 111 -7.03 -3.21 13.01
N ARG A 112 -8.32 -3.24 12.62
CA ARG A 112 -8.83 -2.48 11.49
C ARG A 112 -9.03 -1.02 11.94
N VAL A 113 -8.31 -0.10 11.31
CA VAL A 113 -8.40 1.35 11.57
C VAL A 113 -9.04 2.07 10.39
N PRO A 114 -9.79 3.16 10.63
CA PRO A 114 -10.37 3.97 9.56
C PRO A 114 -9.30 4.82 8.87
N SER A 115 -9.49 5.09 7.58
CA SER A 115 -8.79 6.14 6.84
C SER A 115 -9.78 6.95 6.02
N ASP A 116 -9.41 8.16 5.65
CA ASP A 116 -10.31 9.03 4.90
C ASP A 116 -10.26 8.68 3.41
N LYS A 117 -11.44 8.36 2.85
CA LYS A 117 -11.57 7.99 1.43
C LYS A 117 -11.15 9.17 0.56
N TYR A 118 -10.16 8.95 -0.29
CA TYR A 118 -9.72 9.93 -1.27
C TYR A 118 -9.40 9.22 -2.58
N ARG A 119 -10.18 9.52 -3.63
CA ARG A 119 -10.12 8.84 -4.92
C ARG A 119 -10.14 7.32 -4.73
N ASP A 120 -9.17 6.60 -5.30
CA ASP A 120 -9.08 5.14 -5.26
C ASP A 120 -8.42 4.61 -3.98
N GLY A 121 -7.97 5.48 -3.06
CA GLY A 121 -7.39 5.08 -1.78
C GLY A 121 -8.37 4.33 -0.87
N TYR A 122 -7.85 3.61 0.12
CA TYR A 122 -8.68 2.84 1.06
C TYR A 122 -9.37 3.76 2.08
N ASP A 123 -10.55 3.35 2.54
CA ASP A 123 -11.30 3.97 3.64
C ASP A 123 -11.02 3.30 5.01
N ARG A 124 -10.18 2.27 5.01
CA ARG A 124 -9.72 1.52 6.18
C ARG A 124 -8.55 0.62 5.82
N PHE A 125 -7.75 0.25 6.81
CA PHE A 125 -6.68 -0.72 6.65
C PHE A 125 -6.37 -1.41 7.99
N PHE A 126 -5.42 -2.35 7.99
CA PHE A 126 -5.04 -3.11 9.18
C PHE A 126 -3.64 -2.74 9.66
N LEU A 127 -3.49 -2.60 10.98
CA LEU A 127 -2.22 -2.46 11.67
C LEU A 127 -2.15 -3.44 12.83
N ARG A 128 -0.93 -3.69 13.32
CA ARG A 128 -0.71 -4.32 14.63
C ARG A 128 -1.27 -3.41 15.73
N GLU A 129 -1.79 -3.99 16.80
CA GLU A 129 -2.53 -3.28 17.85
C GLU A 129 -1.84 -2.01 18.39
N ASP A 130 -0.54 -2.07 18.68
CA ASP A 130 0.25 -0.95 19.19
C ASP A 130 0.45 0.17 18.15
N ALA A 131 0.77 -0.20 16.91
CA ALA A 131 0.85 0.73 15.78
C ALA A 131 -0.51 1.36 15.47
N ALA A 132 -1.61 0.60 15.61
CA ALA A 132 -2.97 1.09 15.42
C ALA A 132 -3.33 2.18 16.45
N LYS A 133 -3.01 1.95 17.73
CA LYS A 133 -3.21 2.94 18.80
C LYS A 133 -2.44 4.24 18.50
N ALA A 134 -1.19 4.13 18.06
CA ALA A 134 -0.37 5.29 17.69
C ALA A 134 -0.91 6.01 16.44
N TYR A 135 -1.37 5.28 15.42
CA TYR A 135 -1.99 5.86 14.23
C TYR A 135 -3.27 6.64 14.57
N LEU A 136 -4.14 6.08 15.42
CA LEU A 136 -5.40 6.72 15.80
C LEU A 136 -5.17 8.06 16.52
N GLN A 137 -4.12 8.19 17.34
CA GLN A 137 -3.74 9.47 17.96
C GLN A 137 -3.36 10.53 16.93
N VAL A 138 -2.63 10.14 15.87
CA VAL A 138 -2.30 11.06 14.76
C VAL A 138 -3.56 11.44 13.99
N ARG A 139 -4.40 10.45 13.66
CA ARG A 139 -5.63 10.65 12.90
C ARG A 139 -6.59 11.59 13.61
N GLU A 140 -6.80 11.40 14.91
CA GLU A 140 -7.67 12.25 15.74
C GLU A 140 -7.27 13.72 15.59
N ARG A 141 -6.00 14.04 15.81
CA ARG A 141 -5.48 15.42 15.65
C ARG A 141 -5.65 15.98 14.24
N VAL A 142 -5.46 15.17 13.21
CA VAL A 142 -5.64 15.60 11.82
C VAL A 142 -7.11 15.91 11.53
N VAL A 143 -8.02 15.03 11.94
CA VAL A 143 -9.46 15.18 11.71
C VAL A 143 -10.04 16.34 12.53
N GLU A 144 -9.60 16.52 13.77
CA GLU A 144 -9.99 17.66 14.62
C GLU A 144 -9.61 19.00 13.99
N ALA A 145 -8.47 19.07 13.31
CA ALA A 145 -8.05 20.25 12.55
C ALA A 145 -8.74 20.37 11.18
N GLY A 146 -9.66 19.48 10.83
CA GLY A 146 -10.37 19.47 9.55
C GLY A 146 -9.53 18.97 8.36
N GLY A 147 -8.40 18.30 8.63
CA GLY A 147 -7.61 17.60 7.62
C GLY A 147 -8.12 16.17 7.38
N ILE A 148 -7.50 15.49 6.40
CA ILE A 148 -7.79 14.09 6.08
C ILE A 148 -6.52 13.23 6.11
N LEU A 149 -6.65 11.98 6.52
CA LEU A 149 -5.57 11.00 6.55
C LEU A 149 -5.92 9.79 5.68
N THR A 150 -5.48 9.85 4.43
CA THR A 150 -5.78 8.87 3.37
C THR A 150 -4.83 7.68 3.42
N SER A 151 -5.13 6.59 2.69
CA SER A 151 -4.26 5.41 2.67
C SER A 151 -4.23 4.67 1.33
N SER A 152 -3.07 4.09 1.03
CA SER A 152 -2.85 3.07 -0.03
C SER A 152 -2.64 1.66 0.54
N GLY A 153 -2.92 1.45 1.82
CA GLY A 153 -2.77 0.16 2.49
C GLY A 153 -1.65 0.16 3.55
N ALA A 154 -1.47 -1.00 4.18
CA ALA A 154 -0.56 -1.17 5.31
C ALA A 154 -0.09 -2.61 5.49
N ARG A 155 -1.00 -3.59 5.54
CA ARG A 155 -0.60 -5.00 5.66
C ARG A 155 -0.10 -5.51 4.31
N ARG A 156 0.93 -6.35 4.32
CA ARG A 156 1.40 -7.09 3.15
C ARG A 156 1.21 -8.58 3.33
N SER A 157 0.70 -9.27 2.31
CA SER A 157 0.61 -10.73 2.30
C SER A 157 1.98 -11.37 2.46
N LEU A 158 2.10 -12.37 3.34
CA LEU A 158 3.33 -13.12 3.60
C LEU A 158 3.91 -13.79 2.35
N ASN A 159 3.06 -14.12 1.37
CA ASN A 159 3.45 -14.75 0.11
C ASN A 159 3.71 -13.75 -1.02
N ALA A 160 3.70 -12.44 -0.73
CA ALA A 160 4.01 -11.43 -1.71
C ALA A 160 5.42 -11.64 -2.29
N ARG A 161 5.51 -11.62 -3.63
CA ARG A 161 6.79 -11.76 -4.34
C ARG A 161 7.74 -10.64 -3.91
N VAL A 162 8.97 -11.03 -3.60
CA VAL A 162 10.08 -10.11 -3.33
C VAL A 162 10.63 -9.60 -4.65
N SER A 163 10.83 -8.28 -4.75
CA SER A 163 11.35 -7.63 -5.96
C SER A 163 12.20 -6.40 -5.58
N ALA A 164 12.75 -5.70 -6.58
CA ALA A 164 13.48 -4.46 -6.34
C ALA A 164 12.61 -3.38 -5.68
N SER A 165 11.29 -3.39 -5.93
CA SER A 165 10.32 -2.50 -5.29
C SER A 165 9.80 -3.02 -3.95
N ARG A 166 9.86 -4.34 -3.71
CA ARG A 166 9.27 -5.00 -2.54
C ARG A 166 10.32 -5.74 -1.71
N SER A 167 10.75 -5.12 -0.61
CA SER A 167 11.66 -5.74 0.35
C SER A 167 11.02 -6.93 1.06
N ALA A 168 11.77 -8.04 1.18
CA ALA A 168 11.39 -9.22 1.95
C ALA A 168 11.37 -9.00 3.47
N THR A 169 11.93 -7.88 3.95
CA THR A 169 12.00 -7.52 5.37
C THR A 169 11.17 -6.28 5.68
N SER A 170 10.17 -6.00 4.85
CA SER A 170 9.30 -4.84 5.00
C SER A 170 8.51 -4.86 6.31
N PHE A 171 8.38 -3.69 6.94
CA PHE A 171 7.51 -3.49 8.12
C PHE A 171 6.02 -3.73 7.84
N HIS A 172 5.61 -3.77 6.57
CA HIS A 172 4.23 -4.11 6.20
C HIS A 172 3.86 -5.56 6.56
N TYR A 173 4.85 -6.47 6.61
CA TYR A 173 4.60 -7.85 7.07
C TYR A 173 4.29 -7.88 8.57
N THR A 174 4.89 -7.00 9.37
CA THR A 174 4.73 -6.98 10.84
C THR A 174 3.56 -6.12 11.31
N GLY A 175 2.79 -5.53 10.38
CA GLY A 175 1.69 -4.62 10.69
C GLY A 175 2.12 -3.29 11.29
N MET A 176 3.38 -2.90 11.09
CA MET A 176 3.96 -1.69 11.67
C MET A 176 4.13 -0.56 10.66
N ALA A 177 3.83 -0.78 9.38
CA ALA A 177 3.94 0.25 8.35
C ALA A 177 2.58 0.61 7.77
N LEU A 178 2.46 1.87 7.36
CA LEU A 178 1.33 2.39 6.60
C LEU A 178 1.83 3.24 5.44
N ASP A 179 1.05 3.25 4.36
CA ASP A 179 1.24 4.13 3.23
C ASP A 179 0.05 5.09 3.15
N LEU A 180 0.33 6.39 3.15
CA LEU A 180 -0.62 7.41 2.72
C LEU A 180 -0.99 7.21 1.24
N PHE A 181 -2.11 7.77 0.79
CA PHE A 181 -2.52 7.57 -0.61
C PHE A 181 -1.48 8.11 -1.60
N VAL A 182 -0.88 7.19 -2.35
CA VAL A 182 0.30 7.45 -3.19
C VAL A 182 0.01 8.40 -4.38
N GLY A 183 -1.25 8.44 -4.83
CA GLY A 183 -1.77 9.35 -5.87
C GLY A 183 -2.10 10.75 -5.34
N SER A 184 -1.32 11.25 -4.38
CA SER A 184 -1.42 12.59 -3.82
C SER A 184 -0.04 13.10 -3.42
N GLY A 185 0.06 14.18 -2.62
CA GLY A 185 1.30 14.75 -2.08
C GLY A 185 2.19 15.47 -3.09
N MET A 186 2.51 14.79 -4.19
CA MET A 186 3.39 15.21 -5.25
C MET A 186 2.71 15.24 -6.63
N GLU A 187 1.39 15.04 -6.73
CA GLU A 187 0.67 15.17 -8.00
C GLU A 187 0.33 16.63 -8.28
N ASN A 188 -0.31 17.28 -7.31
CA ASN A 188 -0.79 18.64 -7.43
C ASN A 188 -0.60 19.42 -6.13
N ARG A 189 0.43 20.25 -6.11
CA ARG A 189 0.81 21.04 -4.94
C ARG A 189 -0.29 21.94 -4.36
N THR A 190 -1.34 22.30 -5.11
CA THR A 190 -2.43 23.17 -4.61
C THR A 190 -3.71 22.43 -4.26
N ARG A 191 -3.91 21.20 -4.76
CA ARG A 191 -5.16 20.44 -4.58
C ARG A 191 -4.98 19.14 -3.79
N ASP A 192 -3.76 18.65 -3.68
CA ASP A 192 -3.50 17.43 -2.92
C ASP A 192 -3.71 17.71 -1.42
N PRO A 193 -4.27 16.74 -0.68
CA PRO A 193 -4.45 16.86 0.77
C PRO A 193 -3.10 16.95 1.50
N PHE A 194 -2.04 16.41 0.90
CA PHE A 194 -0.69 16.52 1.41
C PHE A 194 0.16 17.43 0.56
N VAL A 195 1.13 18.06 1.20
CA VAL A 195 2.19 18.83 0.56
C VAL A 195 3.52 18.29 1.05
N VAL A 196 4.46 18.13 0.13
CA VAL A 196 5.74 17.48 0.40
C VAL A 196 6.90 18.42 0.07
N THR A 197 7.89 18.49 0.97
CA THR A 197 9.10 19.29 0.78
C THR A 197 10.35 18.48 1.17
N PRO A 198 11.53 18.69 0.53
CA PRO A 198 12.77 18.03 0.93
C PRO A 198 13.15 18.33 2.38
N ASP A 199 13.71 17.35 3.09
CA ASP A 199 14.13 17.51 4.50
C ASP A 199 15.35 16.63 4.84
N GLY A 200 16.49 16.97 4.23
CA GLY A 200 17.77 16.27 4.40
C GLY A 200 18.10 15.27 3.27
N ASP A 201 18.95 14.27 3.54
CA ASP A 201 19.35 13.26 2.54
C ASP A 201 18.17 12.38 2.13
N ARG A 202 17.50 12.75 1.03
CA ARG A 202 16.40 12.02 0.38
C ARG A 202 15.18 11.77 1.28
N TYR A 203 15.09 12.47 2.40
CA TYR A 203 13.92 12.46 3.25
C TYR A 203 12.95 13.55 2.80
N TRP A 204 11.68 13.29 3.04
CA TRP A 204 10.58 14.21 2.78
C TRP A 204 9.94 14.63 4.08
N ARG A 205 9.65 15.92 4.22
CA ARG A 205 8.70 16.39 5.21
C ARG A 205 7.33 16.54 4.55
N VAL A 206 6.35 15.93 5.16
CA VAL A 206 4.97 15.85 4.73
C VAL A 206 4.12 16.71 5.66
N TYR A 207 3.30 17.55 5.04
CA TYR A 207 2.29 18.38 5.69
C TYR A 207 0.92 17.97 5.18
N VAL A 208 -0.10 18.04 6.03
CA VAL A 208 -1.50 17.83 5.65
C VAL A 208 -2.23 19.16 5.69
N ARG A 209 -3.01 19.45 4.64
CA ARG A 209 -3.92 20.61 4.61
C ARG A 209 -5.01 20.41 5.64
N ALA A 210 -5.17 21.38 6.51
CA ALA A 210 -6.13 21.34 7.60
C ALA A 210 -6.53 22.78 7.96
N PRO A 211 -7.80 23.18 7.81
CA PRO A 211 -8.23 24.55 8.14
C PRO A 211 -7.92 25.00 9.57
N GLY A 212 -7.91 24.07 10.53
CA GLY A 212 -7.51 24.29 11.92
C GLY A 212 -6.01 24.15 12.18
N GLY A 213 -5.20 23.99 11.13
CA GLY A 213 -3.74 23.97 11.21
C GLY A 213 -3.12 25.38 11.26
N ASP A 214 -1.79 25.43 11.28
CA ASP A 214 -1.06 26.69 11.28
C ASP A 214 -1.01 27.28 9.87
N ALA A 215 -1.12 28.60 9.74
CA ALA A 215 -0.84 29.28 8.47
C ALA A 215 0.65 29.16 8.14
N MET A 216 0.99 28.49 7.04
CA MET A 216 2.38 28.21 6.66
C MET A 216 2.60 28.44 5.17
N GLU A 217 3.83 28.81 4.83
CA GLU A 217 4.33 28.77 3.46
C GLU A 217 5.29 27.59 3.31
N ILE A 218 5.03 26.73 2.33
CA ILE A 218 5.80 25.51 2.10
C ILE A 218 6.30 25.48 0.67
N ASP A 219 7.61 25.30 0.49
CA ASP A 219 8.22 25.05 -0.81
C ASP A 219 7.94 23.62 -1.26
N ALA A 220 6.77 23.45 -1.85
CA ALA A 220 6.20 22.17 -2.25
C ALA A 220 6.82 21.63 -3.55
N VAL A 221 7.24 20.37 -3.54
CA VAL A 221 7.69 19.66 -4.75
C VAL A 221 6.59 18.78 -5.33
N THR A 222 6.67 18.51 -6.63
CA THR A 222 5.87 17.48 -7.31
C THR A 222 6.76 16.43 -7.96
N TYR A 223 6.17 15.36 -8.48
CA TYR A 223 6.92 14.35 -9.23
C TYR A 223 7.67 14.93 -10.43
N GLY A 224 7.21 16.06 -11.01
CA GLY A 224 7.91 16.77 -12.09
C GLY A 224 8.92 17.83 -11.61
N SER A 225 8.89 18.23 -10.34
CA SER A 225 9.71 19.33 -9.79
C SER A 225 10.45 18.93 -8.52
N ARG A 226 10.93 17.68 -8.47
CA ARG A 226 11.56 17.03 -7.29
C ARG A 226 12.76 17.78 -6.70
N LYS A 227 13.40 18.66 -7.48
CA LYS A 227 14.58 19.46 -7.09
C LYS A 227 14.27 20.95 -6.85
N THR A 228 13.14 21.44 -7.34
CA THR A 228 12.77 22.86 -7.33
C THR A 228 11.32 22.99 -6.91
N GLY A 229 11.11 23.26 -5.61
CA GLY A 229 9.78 23.49 -5.06
C GLY A 229 9.16 24.78 -5.58
N ARG A 230 7.84 24.92 -5.40
CA ARG A 230 7.15 26.20 -5.50
C ARG A 230 6.42 26.44 -4.19
N THR A 231 6.50 27.67 -3.70
CA THR A 231 5.83 28.08 -2.48
C THR A 231 4.31 27.92 -2.61
N VAL A 232 3.72 27.30 -1.60
CA VAL A 232 2.27 27.20 -1.44
C VAL A 232 1.93 27.65 -0.02
N SER A 233 0.97 28.56 0.08
CA SER A 233 0.52 29.14 1.34
C SER A 233 -0.89 28.64 1.65
N ASP A 234 -1.10 28.05 2.84
CA ASP A 234 -2.38 27.55 3.34
C ASP A 234 -2.25 27.23 4.85
N HIS A 235 -3.30 26.63 5.44
CA HIS A 235 -3.26 26.09 6.79
C HIS A 235 -2.88 24.61 6.77
N PHE A 236 -1.87 24.26 7.56
CA PHE A 236 -1.28 22.92 7.57
C PHE A 236 -1.01 22.41 8.98
N LEU A 237 -0.98 21.08 9.11
CA LEU A 237 -0.29 20.41 10.21
C LEU A 237 0.98 19.74 9.69
N ASP A 238 2.07 19.81 10.47
CA ASP A 238 3.29 19.02 10.22
C ASP A 238 3.04 17.54 10.55
N LEU A 239 2.51 16.82 9.56
CA LEU A 239 2.17 15.42 9.68
C LEU A 239 3.39 14.55 10.03
N THR A 240 4.58 14.94 9.55
CA THR A 240 5.82 14.23 9.88
C THR A 240 6.16 14.36 11.36
N ALA A 241 5.98 15.54 11.94
CA ALA A 241 6.16 15.76 13.38
C ALA A 241 5.11 15.00 14.21
N LEU A 242 3.85 14.97 13.77
CA LEU A 242 2.78 14.20 14.43
C LEU A 242 3.12 12.71 14.47
N PHE A 243 3.43 12.12 13.33
CA PHE A 243 3.84 10.72 13.24
C PHE A 243 5.08 10.43 14.10
N ARG A 244 6.08 11.32 14.07
CA ARG A 244 7.26 11.19 14.92
C ARG A 244 6.93 11.19 16.40
N SER A 245 6.03 12.07 16.87
CA SER A 245 5.59 12.08 18.27
C SER A 245 4.83 10.82 18.68
N ALA A 246 4.12 10.20 17.74
CA ALA A 246 3.44 8.93 17.95
C ALA A 246 4.38 7.71 17.86
N GLY A 247 5.65 7.89 17.48
CA GLY A 247 6.64 6.82 17.40
C GLY A 247 6.84 6.21 16.01
N PHE A 248 6.28 6.83 14.97
CA PHE A 248 6.56 6.49 13.58
C PHE A 248 7.80 7.22 13.04
N LYS A 249 8.45 6.62 12.05
CA LYS A 249 9.50 7.23 11.24
C LYS A 249 9.13 7.16 9.77
N ARG A 250 9.55 8.17 9.03
CA ARG A 250 9.59 8.18 7.57
C ARG A 250 10.82 7.42 7.06
N ILE A 251 10.79 7.00 5.81
CA ILE A 251 11.95 6.40 5.12
C ILE A 251 12.56 7.35 4.08
N ARG A 252 13.73 6.98 3.56
CA ARG A 252 14.38 7.73 2.48
C ARG A 252 13.78 7.34 1.13
N ALA A 253 13.57 8.33 0.28
CA ALA A 253 13.37 8.12 -1.14
C ALA A 253 14.55 7.35 -1.75
N ARG A 254 14.27 6.52 -2.75
CA ARG A 254 15.28 5.74 -3.46
C ARG A 254 16.22 6.68 -4.23
N LYS A 255 17.51 6.32 -4.31
CA LYS A 255 18.48 7.11 -5.10
C LYS A 255 18.02 7.25 -6.56
N SER A 256 17.50 6.16 -7.14
CA SER A 256 17.01 6.12 -8.52
C SER A 256 15.89 7.13 -8.78
N PHE A 257 15.07 7.49 -7.79
CA PHE A 257 14.01 8.50 -7.94
C PHE A 257 14.57 9.85 -8.41
N PHE A 258 15.79 10.21 -8.01
CA PHE A 258 16.41 11.48 -8.38
C PHE A 258 17.15 11.46 -9.72
N THR A 259 17.26 10.27 -10.33
CA THR A 259 18.01 10.02 -11.58
C THR A 259 17.12 9.41 -12.67
N GLY A 260 15.81 9.73 -12.67
CA GLY A 260 14.87 9.28 -13.70
C GLY A 260 14.14 7.96 -13.41
N GLY A 261 14.31 7.41 -12.21
CA GLY A 261 13.56 6.24 -11.75
C GLY A 261 12.07 6.54 -11.50
N THR A 262 11.33 5.45 -11.26
CA THR A 262 9.87 5.47 -11.10
C THR A 262 9.44 6.39 -9.96
N TRP A 263 8.23 6.94 -10.06
CA TRP A 263 7.66 7.83 -9.06
C TRP A 263 7.46 7.14 -7.69
N LEU A 264 7.27 5.81 -7.70
CA LEU A 264 7.24 4.95 -6.50
C LEU A 264 8.52 5.06 -5.65
N GLY A 265 9.64 5.46 -6.25
CA GLY A 265 10.86 5.71 -5.50
C GLY A 265 10.82 6.93 -4.59
N ALA A 266 9.75 7.74 -4.61
CA ALA A 266 9.62 8.90 -3.74
C ALA A 266 9.46 8.51 -2.27
N GLU A 267 8.68 7.47 -1.96
CA GLU A 267 8.49 6.91 -0.60
C GLU A 267 8.04 7.94 0.46
N TRP A 268 7.53 9.12 0.07
CA TRP A 268 7.10 10.16 1.01
C TRP A 268 5.87 9.77 1.82
N TRP A 269 5.07 8.85 1.29
CA TRP A 269 3.83 8.35 1.89
C TRP A 269 4.07 7.32 3.01
N HIS A 270 5.27 6.74 3.08
CA HIS A 270 5.54 5.59 3.92
C HIS A 270 5.99 6.00 5.33
N PHE A 271 5.25 5.52 6.33
CA PHE A 271 5.58 5.67 7.75
C PHE A 271 5.63 4.30 8.42
N GLN A 272 6.68 4.06 9.21
CA GLN A 272 6.90 2.82 9.94
C GLN A 272 7.02 3.06 11.45
N TYR A 273 6.28 2.30 12.24
CA TYR A 273 6.24 2.37 13.69
C TYR A 273 7.46 1.66 14.27
N GLU A 274 8.38 2.44 14.84
CA GLU A 274 9.66 1.95 15.37
C GLU A 274 9.75 2.05 16.90
N LYS A 275 8.74 2.63 17.55
CA LYS A 275 8.73 2.84 19.01
C LYS A 275 9.11 1.60 19.84
N PRO A 276 8.65 0.37 19.53
CA PRO A 276 8.98 -0.80 20.32
C PRO A 276 10.31 -1.46 19.91
N LEU A 277 11.06 -0.88 18.97
CA LEU A 277 12.28 -1.48 18.44
C LEU A 277 13.52 -0.87 19.10
N GLU A 278 14.45 -1.75 19.45
CA GLU A 278 15.75 -1.40 19.95
C GLU A 278 16.82 -1.74 18.90
N LYS A 279 17.61 -0.73 18.53
CA LYS A 279 18.65 -0.86 17.52
C LYS A 279 19.72 -1.85 17.97
N GLY A 280 20.05 -2.80 17.10
CA GLY A 280 21.03 -3.85 17.39
C GLY A 280 20.50 -5.00 18.25
N VAL A 281 19.23 -4.94 18.68
CA VAL A 281 18.62 -5.96 19.55
C VAL A 281 17.39 -6.59 18.90
N SER A 282 16.43 -5.76 18.46
CA SER A 282 15.17 -6.28 17.91
C SER A 282 15.38 -6.99 16.57
N THR A 283 14.88 -8.21 16.43
CA THR A 283 14.94 -8.97 15.17
C THR A 283 13.63 -8.88 14.39
N PHE A 284 13.71 -9.06 13.07
CA PHE A 284 12.55 -9.10 12.19
C PHE A 284 11.63 -10.29 12.51
N GLY A 285 12.22 -11.45 12.85
CA GLY A 285 11.52 -12.66 13.26
C GLY A 285 10.65 -12.45 14.49
N ASP A 286 11.23 -11.83 15.54
CA ASP A 286 10.48 -11.54 16.76
C ASP A 286 9.28 -10.64 16.49
N GLN A 287 9.41 -9.68 15.57
CA GLN A 287 8.27 -8.82 15.21
C GLN A 287 7.21 -9.53 14.37
N LEU A 288 7.57 -10.52 13.55
CA LEU A 288 6.60 -11.37 12.86
C LEU A 288 5.85 -12.27 13.85
N LEU A 289 6.56 -12.86 14.81
CA LEU A 289 5.98 -13.71 15.86
C LEU A 289 5.04 -12.96 16.81
N LYS A 290 5.04 -11.63 16.80
CA LYS A 290 4.02 -10.84 17.52
C LYS A 290 2.65 -10.86 16.86
N VAL A 291 2.54 -11.17 15.57
CA VAL A 291 1.28 -11.06 14.80
C VAL A 291 0.92 -12.32 14.02
N TYR A 292 1.80 -13.31 14.01
CA TYR A 292 1.60 -14.61 13.38
C TYR A 292 2.17 -15.72 14.27
N SER A 293 1.55 -16.88 14.24
CA SER A 293 2.18 -18.10 14.74
C SER A 293 3.34 -18.53 13.84
N GLU A 294 4.31 -19.26 14.40
CA GLU A 294 5.44 -19.81 13.63
C GLU A 294 4.97 -20.69 12.46
N ASN A 295 3.90 -21.47 12.66
CA ASN A 295 3.32 -22.33 11.62
C ASN A 295 2.82 -21.54 10.40
N GLU A 296 2.31 -20.33 10.58
CA GLU A 296 1.84 -19.48 9.48
C GLU A 296 2.99 -18.89 8.65
N ILE A 297 4.13 -18.63 9.29
CA ILE A 297 5.24 -17.88 8.66
C ILE A 297 6.41 -18.76 8.24
N ARG A 298 6.58 -19.96 8.80
CA ARG A 298 7.81 -20.77 8.63
C ARG A 298 8.20 -21.03 7.17
N ASP A 299 7.23 -21.19 6.28
CA ASP A 299 7.44 -21.51 4.87
C ASP A 299 7.33 -20.28 3.96
N THR A 300 7.26 -19.08 4.53
CA THR A 300 7.03 -17.83 3.80
C THR A 300 8.34 -17.10 3.47
N PRO A 301 8.39 -16.32 2.36
CA PRO A 301 9.54 -15.48 2.03
C PRO A 301 10.08 -14.59 3.16
N PRO A 302 9.28 -13.86 3.97
CA PRO A 302 9.81 -13.00 5.02
C PRO A 302 10.53 -13.79 6.14
N TRP A 303 10.08 -15.00 6.46
CA TRP A 303 10.68 -15.82 7.54
C TRP A 303 12.12 -16.27 7.25
N LYS A 304 12.51 -16.33 5.98
CA LYS A 304 13.90 -16.57 5.57
C LYS A 304 14.87 -15.50 6.08
N TYR A 305 14.35 -14.34 6.49
CA TYR A 305 15.11 -13.20 6.99
C TYR A 305 14.83 -12.88 8.46
N ARG A 306 14.27 -13.83 9.21
CA ARG A 306 13.92 -13.66 10.63
C ARG A 306 15.08 -13.17 11.50
N ASP A 307 16.30 -13.59 11.22
CA ASP A 307 17.49 -13.27 12.01
C ASP A 307 18.06 -11.86 11.73
N ARG A 308 17.42 -11.07 10.86
CA ARG A 308 17.87 -9.71 10.60
C ARG A 308 17.54 -8.79 11.78
N VAL A 309 18.50 -7.94 12.13
CA VAL A 309 18.52 -7.09 13.32
C VAL A 309 18.31 -5.63 12.93
N PHE A 310 17.41 -4.97 13.65
CA PHE A 310 17.01 -3.59 13.41
C PHE A 310 18.19 -2.62 13.50
N GLY A 311 18.38 -1.79 12.47
CA GLY A 311 19.46 -0.80 12.37
C GLY A 311 20.87 -1.38 12.17
N ILE A 312 20.97 -2.69 11.86
CA ILE A 312 22.21 -3.35 11.40
C ILE A 312 22.03 -3.86 9.97
N ASN A 313 21.12 -4.82 9.77
CA ASN A 313 20.83 -5.43 8.46
C ASN A 313 19.33 -5.55 8.16
N TRP A 314 18.47 -5.14 9.10
CA TRP A 314 17.06 -4.85 8.90
C TRP A 314 16.82 -3.35 9.07
N PHE A 315 16.50 -2.67 7.96
CA PHE A 315 16.28 -1.22 7.84
C PHE A 315 17.41 -0.33 8.40
#